data_AF-A0A8B6DWA1-F1
#
_entry.id   AF-A0A8B6DWA1-F1
#
_cell.length_a   1.000
_cell.length_b   1.000
_cell.length_c   1.000
_cell.angle_alpha   90.00
_cell.angle_beta   90.00
_cell.angle_gamma   90.00
#
_symmetry.space_group_name_H-M   'P 1'
#
loop_
_entity.id
_entity.type
_entity.pdbx_description
1 polymer ?
#
loop_
_entity_poly.entity_id
_entity_poly.type
_entity_poly.pdbx_seq_one_letter_code
_entity_poly.pdbx_strand_id
1 'polypeptide(L)'
;MSKDASAFISGEDYPFADTFIEKDDVFEKLIKAEDGIDEKACAFAQMAFKGLHSVLEKAMKEQLPGGRYFEPTEELREQSKSVIPHNKIPERVFGMLDFFLRYRPNASTISNEAFLVFVFNKTSEWLDSLPQEEKEKLLTDSIKEGRNIRAKYQKRLAKITEARKQKLKDKQIALEKKQKAALKTKSKHTSNIIYFGLWQKTDQGGMQNVNYIGGSKVVIDQNLE
;
A
#
# COMPACT_ATOMS: atom_id res chain seq x y z
N MET A 1 -26.14 1.52 3.46
CA MET A 1 -26.55 0.15 3.84
C MET A 1 -26.65 -0.64 2.54
N SER A 2 -25.89 -1.73 2.41
CA SER A 2 -25.91 -2.54 1.17
C SER A 2 -27.27 -3.18 1.05
N LYS A 3 -28.06 -2.74 0.08
CA LYS A 3 -29.24 -3.46 -0.37
C LYS A 3 -28.78 -4.77 -1.03
N ASP A 4 -29.72 -5.71 -1.07
CA ASP A 4 -29.56 -6.96 -1.78
C ASP A 4 -29.13 -6.72 -3.24
N ALA A 5 -28.15 -7.47 -3.73
CA ALA A 5 -27.62 -7.33 -5.10
C ALA A 5 -28.43 -8.15 -6.13
N SER A 6 -29.46 -8.85 -5.68
CA SER A 6 -30.38 -9.63 -6.54
C SER A 6 -30.99 -8.80 -7.66
N ALA A 7 -31.33 -7.53 -7.41
CA ALA A 7 -31.88 -6.60 -8.41
C ALA A 7 -30.84 -6.24 -9.51
N PHE A 8 -29.55 -6.21 -9.17
CA PHE A 8 -28.48 -5.96 -10.14
C PHE A 8 -28.23 -7.18 -11.03
N ILE A 9 -28.32 -8.39 -10.46
CA ILE A 9 -28.11 -9.65 -11.20
C ILE A 9 -29.28 -9.97 -12.12
N SER A 10 -30.50 -9.69 -11.68
CA SER A 10 -31.71 -9.78 -12.51
C SER A 10 -31.83 -8.67 -13.56
N GLY A 11 -30.90 -7.72 -13.58
CA GLY A 11 -30.94 -6.60 -14.51
C GLY A 11 -32.15 -5.69 -14.30
N GLU A 12 -32.63 -5.56 -13.06
CA GLU A 12 -33.67 -4.60 -12.68
C GLU A 12 -33.08 -3.28 -12.18
N ASP A 13 -31.87 -3.32 -11.61
CA ASP A 13 -31.17 -2.16 -11.06
C ASP A 13 -29.79 -1.98 -11.74
N TYR A 14 -29.52 -0.77 -12.22
CA TYR A 14 -28.26 -0.41 -12.87
C TYR A 14 -27.80 0.98 -12.42
N PRO A 15 -26.48 1.22 -12.37
CA PRO A 15 -25.94 2.51 -11.95
C PRO A 15 -26.05 3.62 -13.02
N PHE A 16 -26.60 3.31 -14.20
CA PHE A 16 -26.72 4.22 -15.34
C PHE A 16 -28.18 4.49 -15.68
N ALA A 17 -28.48 5.65 -16.26
CA ALA A 17 -29.81 5.93 -16.77
C ALA A 17 -30.14 5.01 -17.95
N ASP A 18 -31.39 4.57 -18.05
CA ASP A 18 -31.89 3.62 -19.06
C ASP A 18 -31.55 4.04 -20.51
N THR A 19 -31.40 5.35 -20.74
CA THR A 19 -31.02 5.93 -22.04
C THR A 19 -29.64 5.50 -22.55
N PHE A 20 -28.76 5.02 -21.66
CA PHE A 20 -27.40 4.60 -22.00
C PHE A 20 -27.22 3.08 -22.09
N ILE A 21 -28.29 2.30 -21.90
CA ILE A 21 -28.23 0.84 -21.85
C ILE A 21 -28.73 0.29 -23.18
N GLU A 22 -27.81 -0.15 -24.02
CA GLU A 22 -28.13 -0.95 -25.20
C GLU A 22 -28.25 -2.42 -24.77
N LYS A 23 -29.46 -2.97 -24.84
CA LYS A 23 -29.74 -4.37 -24.50
C LYS A 23 -29.45 -5.26 -25.72
N ASP A 24 -28.20 -5.67 -25.85
CA ASP A 24 -27.76 -6.58 -26.90
C ASP A 24 -27.99 -8.06 -26.53
N ASP A 25 -27.75 -8.96 -27.48
CA ASP A 25 -27.86 -10.41 -27.27
C ASP A 25 -26.95 -10.94 -26.14
N VAL A 26 -25.92 -10.18 -25.76
CA VAL A 26 -24.99 -10.52 -24.68
C VAL A 26 -25.61 -10.17 -23.33
N PHE A 27 -26.21 -8.99 -23.21
CA PHE A 27 -26.93 -8.53 -22.03
C PHE A 27 -28.06 -9.50 -21.65
N GLU A 28 -28.88 -9.90 -22.61
CA GLU A 28 -29.98 -10.85 -22.39
C GLU A 28 -29.48 -12.25 -21.97
N LYS A 29 -28.28 -12.65 -22.42
CA LYS A 29 -27.64 -13.90 -21.97
C LYS A 29 -27.07 -13.82 -20.56
N LEU A 30 -26.61 -12.64 -20.14
CA LEU A 30 -26.01 -12.42 -18.82
C LEU A 30 -27.05 -12.30 -17.69
N ILE A 31 -28.27 -11.88 -18.01
CA ILE A 31 -29.38 -11.72 -17.04
C ILE A 31 -30.22 -12.98 -16.91
N LYS A 32 -30.08 -13.93 -17.84
CA LYS A 32 -30.82 -15.19 -17.79
C LYS A 32 -30.44 -15.96 -16.52
N ALA A 33 -31.43 -16.16 -15.65
CA ALA A 33 -31.26 -16.86 -14.38
C ALA A 33 -30.71 -18.27 -14.60
N GLU A 34 -29.68 -18.64 -13.83
CA GLU A 34 -29.07 -19.96 -13.85
C GLU A 34 -28.96 -20.52 -12.41
N ASP A 35 -29.69 -21.60 -12.17
CA ASP A 35 -29.85 -22.18 -10.84
C ASP A 35 -28.49 -22.57 -10.22
N GLY A 36 -28.17 -21.98 -9.07
CA GLY A 36 -26.96 -22.24 -8.29
C GLY A 36 -25.73 -21.39 -8.65
N ILE A 37 -25.78 -20.61 -9.75
CA ILE A 37 -24.75 -19.61 -10.09
C ILE A 37 -25.14 -18.26 -9.50
N ASP A 38 -26.42 -17.89 -9.56
CA ASP A 38 -26.92 -16.59 -9.13
C ASP A 38 -26.73 -16.32 -7.64
N GLU A 39 -26.84 -17.34 -6.79
CA GLU A 39 -26.60 -17.20 -5.34
C GLU A 39 -25.12 -16.86 -5.05
N LYS A 40 -24.19 -17.49 -5.77
CA LYS A 40 -22.75 -17.22 -5.64
C LYS A 40 -22.38 -15.88 -6.27
N ALA A 41 -22.97 -15.56 -7.42
CA ALA A 41 -22.80 -14.28 -8.10
C ALA A 41 -23.30 -13.13 -7.21
N CYS A 42 -24.43 -13.30 -6.51
CA CYS A 42 -24.98 -12.33 -5.56
C CYS A 42 -24.02 -12.08 -4.41
N ALA A 43 -23.51 -13.15 -3.78
CA ALA A 43 -22.53 -13.03 -2.69
C ALA A 43 -21.24 -12.32 -3.16
N PHE A 44 -20.74 -12.64 -4.36
CA PHE A 44 -19.57 -11.97 -4.94
C PHE A 44 -19.82 -10.50 -5.26
N ALA A 45 -20.95 -10.18 -5.90
CA ALA A 45 -21.34 -8.82 -6.25
C ALA A 45 -21.47 -7.95 -5.00
N GLN A 46 -22.10 -8.45 -3.94
CA GLN A 46 -22.21 -7.74 -2.66
C GLN A 46 -20.84 -7.45 -2.04
N MET A 47 -19.92 -8.42 -2.04
CA MET A 47 -18.56 -8.22 -1.55
C MET A 47 -17.79 -7.20 -2.40
N ALA A 48 -17.91 -7.30 -3.73
CA ALA A 48 -17.26 -6.39 -4.67
C ALA A 48 -17.78 -4.96 -4.52
N PHE A 49 -19.09 -4.75 -4.45
CA PHE A 49 -19.70 -3.44 -4.26
C PHE A 49 -19.37 -2.82 -2.91
N LYS A 50 -19.30 -3.63 -1.84
CA LYS A 50 -18.84 -3.13 -0.54
C LYS A 50 -17.38 -2.69 -0.57
N GLY A 51 -16.52 -3.46 -1.25
CA GLY A 51 -15.12 -3.09 -1.47
C GLY A 51 -15.00 -1.81 -2.29
N LEU A 52 -15.71 -1.74 -3.43
CA LEU A 52 -15.74 -0.59 -4.31
C LEU A 52 -16.26 0.66 -3.60
N HIS A 53 -17.35 0.56 -2.85
CA HIS A 53 -17.89 1.65 -2.03
C HIS A 53 -16.83 2.15 -1.04
N SER A 54 -16.15 1.27 -0.31
CA SER A 54 -15.12 1.69 0.64
C SER A 54 -13.94 2.39 -0.03
N VAL A 55 -13.56 1.95 -1.23
CA VAL A 55 -12.48 2.58 -2.01
C VAL A 55 -12.92 3.94 -2.53
N LEU A 56 -14.10 4.03 -3.15
CA LEU A 56 -14.65 5.27 -3.70
C LEU A 56 -14.91 6.30 -2.60
N GLU A 57 -15.46 5.89 -1.46
CA GLU A 57 -15.69 6.79 -0.32
C GLU A 57 -14.38 7.37 0.21
N LYS A 58 -13.30 6.59 0.23
CA LYS A 58 -11.97 7.07 0.67
C LYS A 58 -11.28 7.91 -0.39
N ALA A 59 -11.32 7.46 -1.65
CA ALA A 59 -10.62 8.09 -2.76
C ALA A 59 -11.29 9.38 -3.21
N MET A 60 -12.62 9.41 -3.20
CA MET A 60 -13.44 10.54 -3.63
C MET A 60 -13.98 11.37 -2.47
N LYS A 61 -13.47 11.18 -1.25
CA LYS A 61 -13.96 11.88 -0.04
C LYS A 61 -14.04 13.39 -0.21
N GLU A 62 -13.12 13.96 -0.98
CA GLU A 62 -13.04 15.39 -1.20
C GLU A 62 -14.01 15.88 -2.30
N GLN A 63 -14.45 15.00 -3.21
CA GLN A 63 -15.44 15.29 -4.25
C GLN A 63 -16.88 14.87 -3.88
N LEU A 64 -17.08 14.13 -2.78
CA LEU A 64 -18.40 13.71 -2.28
C LEU A 64 -19.09 14.82 -1.46
N PRO A 65 -20.42 14.76 -1.24
CA PRO A 65 -21.16 15.76 -0.46
C PRO A 65 -20.50 16.07 0.90
N GLY A 66 -20.16 17.35 1.14
CA GLY A 66 -19.41 17.80 2.32
C GLY A 66 -17.88 17.76 2.16
N GLY A 67 -17.37 17.34 1.01
CA GLY A 67 -15.97 17.41 0.61
C GLY A 67 -15.57 18.79 0.10
N ARG A 68 -14.27 19.10 0.16
CA ARG A 68 -13.69 20.40 -0.21
C ARG A 68 -13.98 20.82 -1.66
N TYR A 69 -14.18 19.86 -2.55
CA TYR A 69 -14.36 20.06 -3.99
C TYR A 69 -15.76 19.70 -4.49
N PHE A 70 -16.70 19.38 -3.59
CA PHE A 70 -18.08 19.10 -3.96
C PHE A 70 -18.81 20.37 -4.44
N GLU A 71 -18.62 21.47 -3.73
CA GLU A 71 -19.05 22.82 -4.12
C GLU A 71 -17.83 23.74 -4.16
N PRO A 72 -17.07 23.76 -5.26
CA PRO A 72 -15.86 24.58 -5.34
C PRO A 72 -16.22 26.07 -5.34
N THR A 73 -15.52 26.84 -4.52
CA THR A 73 -15.55 28.31 -4.57
C THR A 73 -15.03 28.83 -5.92
N GLU A 74 -15.47 30.02 -6.32
CA GLU A 74 -15.12 30.60 -7.63
C GLU A 74 -13.60 30.77 -7.83
N GLU A 75 -12.86 31.04 -6.75
CA GLU A 75 -11.38 31.07 -6.77
C GLU A 75 -10.76 29.71 -7.14
N LEU A 76 -11.34 28.62 -6.65
CA LEU A 76 -10.87 27.26 -6.87
C LEU A 76 -11.22 26.79 -8.29
N ARG A 77 -12.35 27.28 -8.81
CA ARG A 77 -12.75 27.10 -10.20
C ARG A 77 -11.81 27.82 -11.16
N GLU A 78 -11.42 29.06 -10.84
CA GLU A 78 -10.43 29.83 -11.61
C GLU A 78 -9.07 29.11 -11.68
N GLN A 79 -8.56 28.62 -10.55
CA GLN A 79 -7.31 27.86 -10.48
C GLN A 79 -7.39 26.55 -11.27
N SER A 80 -8.55 25.88 -11.23
CA SER A 80 -8.77 24.60 -11.91
C SER A 80 -8.81 24.74 -13.43
N LYS A 81 -9.12 25.92 -13.99
CA LYS A 81 -9.07 26.16 -15.45
C LYS A 81 -7.67 25.94 -16.04
N SER A 82 -6.63 26.13 -15.23
CA SER A 82 -5.24 25.90 -15.66
C SER A 82 -4.87 24.41 -15.75
N VAL A 83 -5.67 23.53 -15.14
CA VAL A 83 -5.43 22.09 -15.11
C VAL A 83 -6.05 21.44 -16.34
N ILE A 84 -5.26 20.64 -17.04
CA ILE A 84 -5.72 19.91 -18.22
C ILE A 84 -6.69 18.80 -17.75
N PRO A 85 -7.93 18.75 -18.26
CA PRO A 85 -8.97 17.86 -17.75
C PRO A 85 -8.76 16.37 -18.10
N HIS A 86 -7.80 16.07 -18.98
CA HIS A 86 -7.52 14.71 -19.42
C HIS A 86 -6.16 14.20 -18.94
N ASN A 87 -6.09 12.92 -18.59
CA ASN A 87 -4.87 12.28 -18.06
C ASN A 87 -3.80 11.95 -19.10
N LYS A 88 -3.93 12.42 -20.35
CA LYS A 88 -3.03 12.09 -21.46
C LYS A 88 -1.56 12.43 -21.18
N ILE A 89 -1.29 13.55 -20.50
CA ILE A 89 0.10 13.96 -20.21
C ILE A 89 0.74 13.01 -19.19
N PRO A 90 0.16 12.80 -17.99
CA PRO A 90 0.64 11.79 -17.07
C PRO A 90 0.83 10.41 -17.72
N GLU A 91 -0.16 9.93 -18.48
CA GLU A 91 -0.08 8.63 -19.17
C GLU A 91 1.09 8.57 -20.14
N ARG A 92 1.31 9.62 -20.94
CA ARG A 92 2.44 9.71 -21.86
C ARG A 92 3.78 9.72 -21.12
N VAL A 93 3.87 10.47 -20.02
CA VAL A 93 5.06 10.50 -19.14
C VAL A 93 5.34 9.11 -18.60
N PHE A 94 4.32 8.42 -18.07
CA PHE A 94 4.48 7.07 -17.53
C PHE A 94 4.83 6.04 -18.61
N GLY A 95 4.20 6.11 -19.78
CA GLY A 95 4.53 5.23 -20.90
C GLY A 95 5.98 5.40 -21.37
N MET A 96 6.46 6.65 -21.48
CA MET A 96 7.87 6.92 -21.80
C MET A 96 8.82 6.45 -20.71
N LEU A 97 8.47 6.65 -19.44
CA LEU A 97 9.27 6.17 -18.31
C LEU A 97 9.37 4.65 -18.30
N ASP A 98 8.26 3.93 -18.50
CA ASP A 98 8.25 2.46 -18.58
C ASP A 98 9.12 1.97 -19.75
N PHE A 99 9.01 2.61 -20.92
CA PHE A 99 9.88 2.33 -22.05
C PHE A 99 11.37 2.53 -21.69
N PHE A 100 11.73 3.64 -21.05
CA PHE A 100 13.13 3.88 -20.65
C PHE A 100 13.65 2.90 -19.62
N LEU A 101 12.81 2.46 -18.67
CA LEU A 101 13.18 1.45 -17.68
C LEU A 101 13.48 0.10 -18.35
N ARG A 102 12.71 -0.27 -19.38
CA ARG A 102 12.95 -1.50 -20.15
C ARG A 102 14.14 -1.39 -21.09
N TYR A 103 14.29 -0.26 -21.78
CA TYR A 103 15.35 -0.04 -22.76
C TYR A 103 16.72 0.17 -22.10
N ARG A 104 16.76 0.80 -20.90
CA ARG A 104 18.00 1.12 -20.16
C ARG A 104 17.87 0.70 -18.69
N PRO A 105 17.88 -0.61 -18.39
CA PRO A 105 17.69 -1.10 -17.02
C PRO A 105 18.81 -0.66 -16.07
N ASN A 106 20.02 -0.44 -16.61
CA ASN A 106 21.17 0.00 -15.83
C ASN A 106 21.26 1.53 -15.66
N ALA A 107 20.34 2.29 -16.27
CA ALA A 107 20.32 3.73 -16.12
C ALA A 107 19.76 4.13 -14.74
N SER A 108 20.39 5.13 -14.13
CA SER A 108 19.88 5.67 -12.86
C SER A 108 18.54 6.39 -13.06
N THR A 109 17.69 6.40 -12.03
CA THR A 109 16.39 7.09 -12.09
C THR A 109 16.53 8.56 -12.47
N ILE A 110 17.56 9.23 -11.96
CA ILE A 110 17.83 10.65 -12.29
C ILE A 110 18.22 10.84 -13.76
N SER A 111 18.89 9.87 -14.37
CA SER A 111 19.19 9.90 -15.80
C SER A 111 17.92 9.76 -16.63
N ASN A 112 17.04 8.82 -16.27
CA ASN A 112 15.78 8.60 -16.99
C ASN A 112 14.84 9.81 -16.84
N GLU A 113 14.78 10.43 -15.66
CA GLU A 113 14.06 11.68 -15.42
C GLU A 113 14.60 12.83 -16.29
N ALA A 114 15.92 13.00 -16.35
CA ALA A 114 16.53 14.02 -17.19
C ALA A 114 16.21 13.82 -18.68
N PHE A 115 16.25 12.59 -19.18
CA PHE A 115 15.84 12.29 -20.56
C PHE A 115 14.36 12.59 -20.80
N LEU A 116 13.49 12.25 -19.84
CA LEU A 116 12.07 12.51 -19.96
C LEU A 116 11.79 14.02 -20.04
N VAL A 117 12.37 14.80 -19.14
CA VAL A 117 12.24 16.27 -19.14
C VAL A 117 12.82 16.87 -20.42
N PHE A 118 13.96 16.37 -20.90
CA PHE A 118 14.59 16.82 -22.14
C PHE A 118 13.68 16.63 -23.36
N VAL A 119 13.00 15.47 -23.46
CA VAL A 119 12.05 15.18 -24.54
C VAL A 119 10.77 16.00 -24.40
N PHE A 120 10.20 16.07 -23.19
CA PHE A 120 8.94 16.79 -22.94
C PHE A 120 9.07 18.30 -23.18
N ASN A 121 10.19 18.89 -22.78
CA ASN A 121 10.44 20.32 -22.96
C ASN A 121 10.97 20.65 -24.36
N LYS A 122 11.08 19.66 -25.26
CA LYS A 122 11.65 19.82 -26.61
C LYS A 122 13.01 20.50 -26.58
N THR A 123 13.83 20.16 -25.59
CA THR A 123 15.09 20.86 -25.33
C THR A 123 16.08 20.69 -26.49
N SER A 124 15.96 19.62 -27.30
CA SER A 124 16.72 19.49 -28.55
C SER A 124 16.36 20.55 -29.57
N GLU A 125 15.07 20.73 -29.87
CA GLU A 125 14.59 21.74 -30.84
C GLU A 125 15.02 23.15 -30.39
N TRP A 126 14.92 23.42 -29.08
CA TRP A 126 15.37 24.69 -28.51
C TRP A 126 16.90 24.88 -28.60
N LEU A 127 17.70 23.85 -28.31
CA LEU A 127 19.16 23.90 -28.44
C LEU A 127 19.63 24.09 -29.90
N ASP A 128 18.85 23.65 -30.87
CA ASP A 128 19.17 23.83 -32.28
C ASP A 128 18.79 25.22 -32.81
N SER A 129 17.91 25.94 -32.10
CA SER A 129 17.54 27.33 -32.43
C SER A 129 18.55 28.38 -31.94
N LEU A 130 19.50 28.00 -31.07
CA LEU A 130 20.45 28.91 -30.43
C LEU A 130 21.74 29.08 -31.25
N PRO A 131 22.42 30.24 -31.13
CA PRO A 131 23.76 30.43 -31.66
C PRO A 131 24.77 29.42 -31.07
N GLN A 132 25.74 29.00 -31.89
CA GLN A 132 26.71 27.97 -31.52
C GLN A 132 27.50 28.31 -30.24
N GLU A 133 27.89 29.58 -30.06
CA GLU A 133 28.65 30.04 -28.89
C GLU A 133 27.84 29.93 -27.59
N GLU A 134 26.56 30.31 -27.62
CA GLU A 134 25.66 30.19 -26.48
C GLU A 134 25.35 28.72 -26.16
N LYS A 135 25.17 27.89 -27.20
CA LYS A 135 24.96 26.45 -27.07
C LYS A 135 26.12 25.77 -26.35
N GLU A 136 27.36 26.05 -26.74
CA GLU A 136 28.55 25.47 -26.13
C GLU A 136 28.73 25.91 -24.67
N LYS A 137 28.46 27.17 -24.38
CA LYS A 137 28.48 27.70 -23.01
C LYS A 137 27.47 26.98 -22.12
N LEU A 138 26.22 26.87 -22.56
CA LEU A 138 25.14 26.19 -21.83
C LEU A 138 25.43 24.71 -21.60
N LEU A 139 25.98 24.01 -22.59
CA LEU A 139 26.37 22.61 -22.44
C LEU A 139 27.49 22.45 -21.41
N THR A 140 28.49 23.33 -21.45
CA THR A 140 29.61 23.31 -20.50
C THR A 140 29.14 23.53 -19.07
N ASP A 141 28.24 24.48 -18.87
CA ASP A 141 27.66 24.77 -17.55
C ASP A 141 26.75 23.63 -17.08
N SER A 142 25.96 23.03 -17.98
CA SER A 142 25.13 21.86 -17.68
C SER A 142 25.95 20.65 -17.23
N ILE A 143 27.14 20.43 -17.82
CA ILE A 143 28.05 19.36 -17.41
C ILE A 143 28.58 19.61 -15.99
N LYS A 144 28.95 20.84 -15.66
CA LYS A 144 29.42 21.23 -14.32
C LYS A 144 28.31 21.03 -13.29
N GLU A 145 27.13 21.56 -13.55
CA GLU A 145 25.99 21.45 -12.63
C GLU A 145 25.47 20.01 -12.50
N GLY A 146 25.54 19.22 -13.58
CA GLY A 146 25.18 17.80 -13.55
C GLY A 146 25.96 17.01 -12.48
N ARG A 147 27.24 17.36 -12.25
CA ARG A 147 28.04 16.75 -11.17
C ARG A 147 27.50 17.13 -9.79
N ASN A 148 27.16 18.39 -9.58
CA ASN A 148 26.58 18.89 -8.33
C ASN A 148 25.24 18.20 -8.02
N ILE A 149 24.39 18.06 -9.03
CA ILE A 149 23.08 17.41 -8.91
C ILE A 149 23.25 15.94 -8.53
N ARG A 150 24.15 15.20 -9.20
CA ARG A 150 24.45 13.79 -8.85
C ARG A 150 24.94 13.66 -7.41
N ALA A 151 25.83 14.55 -6.96
CA ALA A 151 26.31 14.54 -5.57
C ALA A 151 25.17 14.80 -4.57
N LYS A 152 24.28 15.76 -4.84
CA LYS A 152 23.08 16.02 -4.03
C LYS A 152 22.15 14.81 -3.99
N TYR A 153 21.95 14.15 -5.12
CA TYR A 153 21.11 12.95 -5.22
C TYR A 153 21.68 11.79 -4.39
N GLN A 154 22.98 11.54 -4.46
CA GLN A 154 23.64 10.51 -3.64
C GLN A 154 23.52 10.79 -2.13
N LYS A 155 23.72 12.05 -1.71
CA LYS A 155 23.48 12.46 -0.32
C LYS A 155 22.04 12.21 0.11
N ARG A 156 21.06 12.48 -0.77
CA ARG A 156 19.65 12.20 -0.50
C ARG A 156 19.38 10.70 -0.35
N LEU A 157 19.94 9.88 -1.23
CA LEU A 157 19.81 8.42 -1.16
C LEU A 157 20.39 7.85 0.13
N ALA A 158 21.55 8.34 0.57
CA ALA A 158 22.15 7.96 1.85
C ALA A 158 21.20 8.25 3.03
N LYS A 159 20.64 9.47 3.10
CA LYS A 159 19.68 9.86 4.13
C LYS A 159 18.42 8.98 4.13
N ILE A 160 17.87 8.68 2.94
CA ILE A 160 16.69 7.82 2.82
C ILE A 160 17.01 6.41 3.31
N THR A 161 18.19 5.88 2.96
CA THR A 161 18.63 4.54 3.36
C THR A 161 18.80 4.45 4.87
N GLU A 162 19.40 5.47 5.49
CA GLU A 162 19.55 5.57 6.93
C GLU A 162 18.20 5.64 7.65
N ALA A 163 17.28 6.50 7.17
CA ALA A 163 15.93 6.59 7.72
C ALA A 163 15.16 5.27 7.61
N ARG A 164 15.33 4.52 6.51
CA ARG A 164 14.74 3.18 6.35
C ARG A 164 15.34 2.19 7.34
N LYS A 165 16.65 2.22 7.55
CA LYS A 165 17.35 1.37 8.52
C LYS A 165 16.88 1.66 9.95
N GLN A 166 16.70 2.93 10.31
CA GLN A 166 16.15 3.34 11.60
C GLN A 166 14.74 2.76 11.80
N LYS A 167 13.83 2.98 10.84
CA LYS A 167 12.45 2.46 10.91
C LYS A 167 12.40 0.93 11.03
N LEU A 168 13.32 0.21 10.38
CA LEU A 168 13.40 -1.25 10.50
C LEU A 168 13.84 -1.68 11.90
N LYS A 169 14.83 -1.00 12.49
CA LYS A 169 15.26 -1.25 13.88
C LYS A 169 14.14 -0.97 14.87
N ASP A 170 13.45 0.15 14.72
CA ASP A 170 12.33 0.52 15.60
C ASP A 170 11.20 -0.52 15.55
N LYS A 171 10.91 -1.04 14.35
CA LYS A 171 9.95 -2.14 14.16
C LYS A 171 10.41 -3.43 14.83
N GLN A 172 11.70 -3.79 14.74
CA GLN A 172 12.25 -4.96 15.43
C GLN A 172 12.13 -4.83 16.94
N ILE A 173 12.52 -3.69 17.51
CA ILE A 173 12.42 -3.42 18.95
C ILE A 173 10.96 -3.47 19.42
N ALA A 174 10.03 -2.88 18.66
CA ALA A 174 8.61 -2.92 18.97
C ALA A 174 8.06 -4.36 18.94
N LEU A 175 8.49 -5.17 17.96
CA LEU A 175 8.10 -6.58 17.86
C LEU A 175 8.64 -7.39 19.04
N GLU A 176 9.91 -7.24 19.39
CA GLU A 176 10.53 -7.90 20.54
C GLU A 176 9.84 -7.52 21.85
N LYS A 177 9.49 -6.23 22.04
CA LYS A 177 8.75 -5.78 23.22
C LYS A 177 7.37 -6.42 23.27
N LYS A 178 6.67 -6.52 22.14
CA LYS A 178 5.36 -7.19 22.05
C LYS A 178 5.47 -8.68 22.35
N GLN A 179 6.50 -9.36 21.84
CA GLN A 179 6.75 -10.78 22.11
C GLN A 179 7.08 -11.03 23.58
N LYS A 180 7.97 -10.23 24.18
CA LYS A 180 8.31 -10.30 25.62
C LYS A 180 7.07 -10.06 26.48
N ALA A 181 6.24 -9.09 26.14
CA ALA A 181 4.99 -8.83 26.85
C ALA A 181 4.02 -10.02 26.75
N ALA A 182 3.83 -10.58 25.54
CA ALA A 182 2.98 -11.74 25.33
C ALA A 182 3.48 -12.97 26.11
N LEU A 183 4.81 -13.20 26.13
CA LEU A 183 5.42 -14.32 26.84
C LEU A 183 5.29 -14.16 28.37
N LYS A 184 5.43 -12.93 28.89
CA LYS A 184 5.16 -12.60 30.30
C LYS A 184 3.69 -12.84 30.65
N THR A 185 2.76 -12.45 29.79
CA THR A 185 1.33 -12.71 29.99
C THR A 185 1.05 -14.21 30.00
N LYS A 186 1.56 -14.97 29.02
CA LYS A 186 1.43 -16.43 28.97
C LYS A 186 2.00 -17.09 30.23
N SER A 187 3.20 -16.71 30.64
CA SER A 187 3.83 -17.22 31.87
C SER A 187 2.96 -16.95 33.10
N LYS A 188 2.41 -15.73 33.27
CA LYS A 188 1.46 -15.44 34.36
C LYS A 188 0.21 -16.33 34.30
N HIS A 189 -0.34 -16.56 33.11
CA HIS A 189 -1.52 -17.42 32.95
C HIS A 189 -1.19 -18.86 33.31
N THR A 190 -0.05 -19.38 32.86
CA THR A 190 0.44 -20.72 33.24
C THR A 190 0.68 -20.83 34.74
N SER A 191 1.33 -19.84 35.37
CA SER A 191 1.51 -19.81 36.83
C SER A 191 0.18 -19.81 37.58
N ASN A 192 -0.82 -19.05 37.10
CA ASN A 192 -2.16 -19.05 37.68
C ASN A 192 -2.86 -20.41 37.50
N ILE A 193 -2.74 -21.06 36.34
CA ILE A 193 -3.30 -22.39 36.10
C ILE A 193 -2.65 -23.44 37.00
N ILE A 194 -1.34 -23.32 37.26
CA ILE A 194 -0.64 -24.20 38.20
C ILE A 194 -1.16 -23.96 39.62
N TYR A 195 -1.25 -22.71 40.07
CA TYR A 195 -1.65 -22.35 41.43
C TYR A 195 -3.12 -22.65 41.74
N PHE A 196 -4.03 -22.37 40.80
CA PHE A 196 -5.48 -22.61 40.96
C PHE A 196 -5.92 -23.96 40.36
N GLY A 197 -4.98 -24.77 39.90
CA GLY A 197 -5.25 -26.04 39.24
C GLY A 197 -5.75 -27.10 40.23
N LEU A 198 -6.98 -27.58 40.00
CA LEU A 198 -7.65 -28.60 40.82
C LEU A 198 -6.92 -29.96 40.86
N TRP A 199 -5.94 -30.17 39.98
CA TRP A 199 -5.06 -31.35 39.90
C TRP A 199 -3.94 -31.36 40.96
N GLN A 200 -3.73 -30.27 41.70
CA GLN A 200 -2.76 -30.26 42.82
C GLN A 200 -3.33 -30.86 44.11
N LYS A 201 -4.64 -31.08 44.20
CA LYS A 201 -5.25 -31.82 45.31
C LYS A 201 -5.41 -33.29 44.92
N THR A 202 -4.33 -34.06 45.06
CA THR A 202 -4.47 -35.45 45.49
C THR A 202 -4.52 -35.41 47.00
N ASP A 203 -5.73 -35.47 47.54
CA ASP A 203 -5.87 -35.75 48.96
C ASP A 203 -5.39 -37.19 49.20
N GLN A 204 -4.59 -37.33 50.25
CA GLN A 204 -4.09 -38.56 50.88
C GLN A 204 -2.82 -39.21 50.29
N GLY A 205 -1.68 -38.83 50.87
CA GLY A 205 -0.49 -39.69 50.97
C GLY A 205 0.84 -39.05 50.60
N GLY A 206 1.46 -38.29 51.51
CA GLY A 206 2.90 -38.00 51.50
C GLY A 206 3.35 -36.86 50.59
N MET A 207 3.21 -35.61 51.04
CA MET A 207 3.88 -34.46 50.42
C MET A 207 5.37 -34.44 50.75
N GLN A 208 6.23 -34.63 49.74
CA GLN A 208 7.52 -33.95 49.70
C GLN A 208 7.38 -32.69 48.84
N ASN A 209 7.60 -31.54 49.48
CA ASN A 209 7.64 -30.23 48.82
C ASN A 209 8.76 -30.20 47.78
N VAL A 210 8.40 -30.19 46.49
CA VAL A 210 9.37 -29.97 45.41
C VAL A 210 9.50 -28.46 45.18
N ASN A 211 10.43 -27.85 45.91
CA ASN A 211 10.91 -26.51 45.60
C ASN A 211 11.68 -26.54 44.27
N TYR A 212 11.07 -26.01 43.21
CA TYR A 212 11.76 -25.74 41.96
C TYR A 212 12.46 -24.37 42.05
N ILE A 213 13.71 -24.39 42.52
CA ILE A 213 14.67 -23.31 42.27
C ILE A 213 15.51 -23.76 41.08
N GLY A 214 15.55 -22.92 40.03
CA GLY A 214 16.58 -22.90 38.98
C GLY A 214 16.93 -24.26 38.36
N GLY A 215 16.44 -24.52 37.15
CA GLY A 215 16.65 -25.79 36.44
C GLY A 215 18.10 -26.31 36.47
N SER A 216 18.32 -27.39 37.22
CA SER A 216 19.24 -28.52 36.98
C SER A 216 19.17 -29.45 38.19
N LYS A 217 18.75 -30.72 37.99
CA LYS A 217 18.75 -31.75 39.03
C LYS A 217 20.17 -32.27 39.23
N VAL A 218 20.73 -32.12 40.42
CA VAL A 218 21.85 -32.95 40.90
C VAL A 218 21.26 -33.99 41.84
N VAL A 219 21.38 -35.26 41.44
CA VAL A 219 20.98 -36.43 42.23
C VAL A 219 22.19 -36.81 43.08
N ILE A 220 22.06 -36.81 44.40
CA ILE A 220 23.03 -37.44 45.30
C ILE A 220 22.37 -38.70 45.83
N ASP A 221 22.84 -39.85 45.35
CA ASP A 221 22.51 -41.16 45.88
C ASP A 221 23.05 -41.29 47.31
N GLN A 222 22.17 -41.59 48.26
CA GLN A 222 22.55 -42.10 49.58
C GLN A 222 22.23 -43.58 49.62
N ASN A 223 23.21 -44.40 49.23
CA ASN A 223 23.38 -45.76 49.71
C ASN A 223 24.85 -45.89 50.12
N LEU A 224 25.09 -45.84 51.42
CA LEU A 224 26.25 -46.45 52.07
C LEU A 224 25.85 -46.73 53.52
N GLU A 225 26.11 -47.97 53.89
CA GLU A 225 25.80 -48.69 55.14
C GLU A 225 26.09 -47.91 56.43
#